data_AF-A0A5C5V489-F1
#
_entry.id   AF-A0A5C5V489-F1
#
_cell.length_a   1.000
_cell.length_b   1.000
_cell.length_c   1.000
_cell.angle_alpha   90.00
_cell.angle_beta   90.00
_cell.angle_gamma   90.00
#
_symmetry.space_group_name_H-M   'P 1'
#
loop_
_entity.id
_entity.type
_entity.pdbx_description
1 polymer ?
#
loop_
_entity_poly.entity_id
_entity_poly.type
_entity_poly.pdbx_seq_one_letter_code
_entity_poly.pdbx_strand_id
1 'polypeptide(L)'
;MNAFALILCSVVAGADPAVSITSPQQVFDLQSRLYQLDKSPHFVVSEDRTLLQTPLMGYEYPANPRTTWKFDGKYDLRIVPCPDTPGCFLAGFVQRESPVESQEVNENGFGSQEGFGRRSRAMGHQRDHHFAIYVDAANNILLDLERNNLISHLTDEEVGTVKANLAKIAQPYVDQLKDNPQDPFIASYITSLQDEFIVTPPVEIECDLIPLPDSGPKLKMSFRLTAGERKVGIGKHYYIANLLTTRLAIPASRYFAAETQEEK
;
A
#
# COMPACT_ATOMS: atom_id res chain seq x y z
N MET A 1 -13.49 -4.02 36.98
CA MET A 1 -14.04 -4.51 35.69
C MET A 1 -13.05 -4.15 34.61
N ASN A 2 -12.52 -5.15 33.89
CA ASN A 2 -11.34 -5.03 33.05
C ASN A 2 -11.75 -4.56 31.63
N ALA A 3 -11.17 -3.47 31.13
CA ALA A 3 -11.54 -2.84 29.86
C ALA A 3 -11.40 -3.76 28.64
N PHE A 4 -10.60 -4.83 28.76
CA PHE A 4 -10.46 -5.89 27.75
C PHE A 4 -11.74 -6.70 27.52
N ALA A 5 -12.64 -6.82 28.50
CA ALA A 5 -13.90 -7.55 28.32
C ALA A 5 -14.93 -6.79 27.48
N LEU A 6 -14.86 -5.45 27.43
CA LEU A 6 -15.78 -4.63 26.62
C LEU A 6 -15.41 -4.61 25.14
N ILE A 7 -14.13 -4.78 24.80
CA ILE A 7 -13.68 -4.84 23.40
C ILE A 7 -14.09 -6.18 22.76
N LEU A 8 -14.12 -7.28 23.52
CA LEU A 8 -14.68 -8.55 23.05
C LEU A 8 -16.20 -8.49 22.85
N CYS A 9 -16.95 -7.78 23.69
CA CYS A 9 -18.41 -7.70 23.53
C CYS A 9 -18.88 -6.87 22.33
N SER A 10 -18.07 -5.92 21.83
CA SER A 10 -18.33 -5.24 20.55
C SER A 10 -18.02 -6.10 19.31
N VAL A 11 -17.27 -7.20 19.47
CA VAL A 11 -17.05 -8.21 18.44
C VAL A 11 -18.13 -9.31 18.51
N VAL A 12 -18.81 -9.46 19.66
CA VAL A 12 -19.84 -10.49 19.91
C VAL A 12 -21.28 -9.96 19.74
N ALA A 13 -21.47 -8.67 19.41
CA ALA A 13 -22.78 -8.12 19.05
C ALA A 13 -23.23 -8.52 17.62
N GLY A 14 -23.21 -9.82 17.33
CA GLY A 14 -24.09 -10.48 16.36
C GLY A 14 -23.90 -10.19 14.87
N ALA A 15 -22.84 -9.50 14.45
CA ALA A 15 -22.45 -9.51 13.05
C ALA A 15 -21.72 -10.84 12.81
N ASP A 16 -22.38 -11.76 12.10
CA ASP A 16 -21.74 -12.95 11.55
C ASP A 16 -20.45 -12.49 10.81
N PRO A 17 -19.26 -13.07 11.07
CA PRO A 17 -18.07 -12.78 10.27
C PRO A 17 -18.29 -13.09 8.78
N ALA A 18 -19.32 -13.85 8.43
CA ALA A 18 -19.81 -14.02 7.06
C ALA A 18 -20.61 -12.83 6.51
N VAL A 19 -20.92 -11.79 7.31
CA VAL A 19 -21.41 -10.50 6.78
C VAL A 19 -20.24 -9.87 6.04
N SER A 20 -20.24 -10.09 4.74
CA SER A 20 -19.33 -9.45 3.81
C SER A 20 -19.38 -7.94 4.02
N ILE A 21 -18.20 -7.31 3.95
CA ILE A 21 -18.14 -5.87 3.75
C ILE A 21 -18.66 -5.64 2.34
N THR A 22 -19.81 -4.99 2.23
CA THR A 22 -20.55 -4.81 0.96
C THR A 22 -20.60 -3.37 0.50
N SER A 23 -19.95 -2.45 1.23
CA SER A 23 -20.02 -1.02 0.91
C SER A 23 -18.76 -0.24 1.27
N PRO A 24 -18.47 0.87 0.56
CA PRO A 24 -17.40 1.79 0.95
C PRO A 24 -17.56 2.34 2.37
N GLN A 25 -18.80 2.58 2.81
CA GLN A 25 -19.11 3.09 4.15
C GLN A 25 -18.58 2.16 5.25
N GLN A 26 -18.78 0.84 5.12
CA GLN A 26 -18.28 -0.13 6.10
C GLN A 26 -16.75 -0.16 6.15
N VAL A 27 -16.06 -0.03 5.00
CA VAL A 27 -14.59 0.08 4.95
C VAL A 27 -14.13 1.34 5.67
N PHE A 28 -14.77 2.48 5.40
CA PHE A 28 -14.48 3.73 6.07
C PHE A 28 -14.68 3.62 7.59
N ASP A 29 -15.76 3.00 8.05
CA ASP A 29 -16.03 2.84 9.49
C ASP A 29 -14.95 2.01 10.19
N LEU A 30 -14.43 0.97 9.52
CA LEU A 30 -13.28 0.20 10.00
C LEU A 30 -12.03 1.07 10.14
N GLN A 31 -11.71 1.87 9.12
CA GLN A 31 -10.56 2.80 9.16
C GLN A 31 -10.77 3.89 10.21
N SER A 32 -11.96 4.47 10.30
CA SER A 32 -12.29 5.51 11.27
C SER A 32 -12.20 4.98 12.70
N ARG A 33 -12.55 3.72 12.95
CA ARG A 33 -12.35 3.11 14.27
C ARG A 33 -10.87 3.00 14.64
N LEU A 34 -10.00 2.65 13.69
CA LEU A 34 -8.56 2.49 13.92
C LEU A 34 -7.80 3.82 14.05
N TYR A 35 -8.20 4.81 13.25
CA TYR A 35 -7.47 6.07 13.10
C TYR A 35 -8.24 7.29 13.63
N GLN A 36 -9.47 7.13 14.09
CA GLN A 36 -10.36 8.19 14.59
C GLN A 36 -10.57 9.32 13.57
N LEU A 37 -10.75 8.95 12.30
CA LEU A 37 -10.84 9.89 11.18
C LEU A 37 -12.02 10.85 11.32
N ASP A 38 -13.18 10.34 11.73
CA ASP A 38 -14.41 11.08 12.01
C ASP A 38 -14.28 12.11 13.14
N LYS A 39 -13.40 11.86 14.10
CA LYS A 39 -13.12 12.77 15.23
C LYS A 39 -12.01 13.76 14.92
N SER A 40 -11.29 13.56 13.83
CA SER A 40 -10.20 14.44 13.42
C SER A 40 -10.80 15.70 12.78
N PRO A 41 -10.63 16.90 13.39
CA PRO A 41 -11.13 18.14 12.80
C PRO A 41 -10.39 18.52 11.49
N HIS A 42 -9.34 17.78 11.16
CA HIS A 42 -8.51 17.97 9.97
C HIS A 42 -9.03 17.23 8.74
N PHE A 43 -10.09 16.43 8.86
CA PHE A 43 -10.65 15.71 7.73
C PHE A 43 -12.10 16.09 7.51
N VAL A 44 -12.39 16.42 6.25
CA VAL A 44 -13.74 16.50 5.71
C VAL A 44 -13.93 15.23 4.90
N VAL A 45 -14.91 14.42 5.30
CA VAL A 45 -15.24 13.16 4.64
C VAL A 45 -16.48 13.36 3.79
N SER A 46 -16.48 12.87 2.56
CA SER A 46 -17.67 12.91 1.70
C SER A 46 -18.83 12.09 2.28
N GLU A 47 -20.05 12.36 1.82
CA GLU A 47 -21.26 11.64 2.25
C GLU A 47 -21.19 10.13 1.97
N ASP A 48 -20.64 9.75 0.81
CA ASP A 48 -20.44 8.35 0.40
C ASP A 48 -19.19 7.69 1.03
N ARG A 49 -18.44 8.43 1.86
CA ARG A 49 -17.19 8.02 2.52
C ARG A 49 -16.07 7.56 1.59
N THR A 50 -16.17 7.83 0.30
CA THR A 50 -15.11 7.46 -0.65
C THR A 50 -14.03 8.51 -0.73
N LEU A 51 -14.27 9.73 -0.22
CA LEU A 51 -13.33 10.84 -0.27
C LEU A 51 -12.99 11.33 1.13
N LEU A 52 -11.70 11.58 1.33
CA LEU A 52 -11.14 12.26 2.49
C LEU A 52 -10.39 13.49 2.01
N GLN A 53 -10.76 14.67 2.52
CA GLN A 53 -10.16 15.94 2.16
C GLN A 53 -9.63 16.63 3.41
N THR A 54 -8.46 17.25 3.31
CA THR A 54 -7.99 18.19 4.33
C THR A 54 -8.48 19.60 4.00
N PRO A 55 -9.16 20.30 4.94
CA PRO A 55 -9.59 21.68 4.74
C PRO A 55 -8.43 22.69 4.90
N LEU A 56 -7.29 22.26 5.44
CA LEU A 56 -6.12 23.11 5.68
C LEU A 56 -4.94 22.63 4.84
N MET A 57 -4.44 23.51 3.96
CA MET A 57 -3.16 23.27 3.30
C MET A 57 -2.02 23.40 4.30
N GLY A 58 -1.12 22.40 4.34
CA GLY A 58 0.11 22.45 5.14
C GLY A 58 -0.04 22.14 6.64
N TYR A 59 -1.09 21.44 7.06
CA TYR A 59 -1.22 21.02 8.46
C TYR A 59 -0.24 19.88 8.79
N GLU A 60 0.50 20.04 9.90
CA GLU A 60 1.40 19.03 10.42
C GLU A 60 0.74 18.30 11.61
N TYR A 61 0.52 17.00 11.48
CA TYR A 61 -0.06 16.20 12.55
C TYR A 61 0.91 16.09 13.74
N PRO A 62 0.49 16.30 15.00
CA PRO A 62 1.37 16.19 16.17
C PRO A 62 1.68 14.73 16.57
N ALA A 63 1.61 13.78 15.65
CA ALA A 63 1.98 12.40 15.89
C ALA A 63 3.51 12.26 15.77
N ASN A 64 4.20 12.58 16.86
CA ASN A 64 5.66 12.51 17.06
C ASN A 64 6.44 13.64 16.33
N PRO A 65 7.23 14.48 17.05
CA PRO A 65 8.01 15.59 16.45
C PRO A 65 9.09 15.15 15.44
N ARG A 66 9.26 13.85 15.20
CA ARG A 66 10.17 13.29 14.19
C ARG A 66 9.49 12.92 12.87
N THR A 67 8.17 12.95 12.79
CA THR A 67 7.41 12.57 11.59
C THR A 67 6.26 13.55 11.37
N THR A 68 6.57 14.71 10.77
CA THR A 68 5.53 15.62 10.30
C THR A 68 4.87 15.01 9.06
N TRP A 69 3.64 14.55 9.21
CA TRP A 69 2.82 14.12 8.09
C TRP A 69 2.14 15.34 7.50
N LYS A 70 2.47 15.67 6.25
CA LYS A 70 1.74 16.68 5.49
C LYS A 70 0.60 15.98 4.77
N PHE A 71 -0.61 16.27 5.19
CA PHE A 71 -1.81 15.92 4.44
C PHE A 71 -2.18 17.14 3.62
N ASP A 72 -2.21 16.99 2.30
CA ASP A 72 -2.66 18.04 1.39
C ASP A 72 -3.49 17.43 0.26
N GLY A 73 -4.58 18.10 -0.09
CA GLY A 73 -5.46 17.70 -1.19
C GLY A 73 -6.56 16.72 -0.82
N LYS A 74 -6.99 15.98 -1.85
CA LYS A 74 -8.13 15.05 -1.81
C LYS A 74 -7.61 13.63 -1.95
N TYR A 75 -8.19 12.72 -1.21
CA TYR A 75 -7.81 11.32 -1.21
C TYR A 75 -9.03 10.45 -1.53
N ASP A 76 -8.88 9.52 -2.47
CA ASP A 76 -9.89 8.54 -2.83
C ASP A 76 -9.65 7.24 -2.05
N LEU A 77 -10.70 6.64 -1.50
CA LEU A 77 -10.64 5.30 -0.96
C LEU A 77 -10.44 4.29 -2.09
N ARG A 78 -9.31 3.60 -2.07
CA ARG A 78 -8.92 2.58 -3.05
C ARG A 78 -8.87 1.20 -2.40
N ILE A 79 -9.14 0.20 -3.22
CA ILE A 79 -9.15 -1.21 -2.85
C ILE A 79 -8.28 -2.00 -3.82
N VAL A 80 -7.48 -2.92 -3.29
CA VAL A 80 -6.82 -3.98 -4.06
C VAL A 80 -7.39 -5.31 -3.59
N PRO A 81 -8.22 -5.99 -4.40
CA PRO A 81 -8.83 -7.25 -4.00
C PRO A 81 -7.79 -8.38 -3.94
N CYS A 82 -8.01 -9.35 -3.06
CA CYS A 82 -7.26 -10.59 -3.06
C CYS A 82 -7.84 -11.56 -4.10
N PRO A 83 -7.01 -12.05 -5.05
CA PRO A 83 -7.44 -13.10 -5.96
C PRO A 83 -7.97 -14.33 -5.22
N ASP A 84 -9.06 -14.91 -5.74
CA ASP A 84 -9.68 -16.16 -5.29
C ASP A 84 -10.08 -16.19 -3.80
N THR A 85 -10.15 -15.04 -3.14
CA THR A 85 -10.46 -14.93 -1.71
C THR A 85 -11.45 -13.78 -1.48
N PRO A 86 -12.76 -13.99 -1.73
CA PRO A 86 -13.78 -12.96 -1.53
C PRO A 86 -13.76 -12.40 -0.10
N GLY A 87 -14.00 -11.09 0.04
CA GLY A 87 -13.95 -10.42 1.35
C GLY A 87 -12.54 -10.23 1.94
N CYS A 88 -11.48 -10.61 1.20
CA CYS A 88 -10.09 -10.32 1.54
C CYS A 88 -9.53 -9.25 0.59
N PHE A 89 -9.04 -8.14 1.13
CA PHE A 89 -8.52 -7.02 0.33
C PHE A 89 -7.61 -6.07 1.12
N LEU A 90 -6.85 -5.24 0.38
CA LEU A 90 -6.21 -4.05 0.94
C LEU A 90 -7.11 -2.84 0.70
N ALA A 91 -7.19 -1.94 1.67
CA ALA A 91 -7.88 -0.66 1.52
C ALA A 91 -7.04 0.49 2.09
N GLY A 92 -7.17 1.67 1.49
CA GLY A 92 -6.49 2.88 1.94
C GLY A 92 -6.88 4.10 1.12
N PHE A 93 -6.61 5.27 1.67
CA PHE A 93 -6.90 6.55 1.01
C PHE A 93 -5.72 6.99 0.18
N VAL A 94 -5.92 7.22 -1.12
CA VAL A 94 -4.85 7.55 -2.07
C VAL A 94 -5.03 8.94 -2.63
N GLN A 95 -3.98 9.76 -2.63
CA GLN A 95 -4.04 11.15 -3.08
C GLN A 95 -4.45 11.20 -4.56
N ARG A 96 -5.53 11.93 -4.83
CA ARG A 96 -6.07 12.15 -6.16
C ARG A 96 -5.30 13.28 -6.81
N GLU A 97 -4.21 12.94 -7.50
CA GLU A 97 -3.31 13.86 -8.22
C GLU A 97 -2.94 15.08 -7.37
N SER A 98 -1.75 15.05 -6.74
CA SER A 98 -1.17 16.26 -6.14
C SER A 98 -1.28 17.39 -7.17
N PRO A 99 -1.79 18.59 -6.82
CA PRO A 99 -1.75 19.71 -7.74
C PRO A 99 -0.28 19.92 -8.10
N VAL A 100 0.08 19.47 -9.30
CA VAL A 100 1.39 19.72 -9.89
C VAL A 100 1.31 21.18 -10.33
N GLU A 101 1.42 22.10 -9.38
CA GLU A 101 2.25 23.26 -9.67
C GLU A 101 3.65 22.68 -9.82
N SER A 102 4.07 22.61 -11.09
CA SER A 102 5.42 22.43 -11.53
C SER A 102 6.37 23.26 -10.66
N GLN A 103 6.84 22.69 -9.55
CA GLN A 103 8.14 23.05 -9.04
C GLN A 103 9.10 22.54 -10.10
N GLU A 104 9.43 23.44 -11.02
CA GLU A 104 10.65 23.38 -11.80
C GLU A 104 11.71 22.78 -10.87
N VAL A 105 12.13 21.56 -11.20
CA VAL A 105 13.29 20.96 -10.58
C VAL A 105 14.38 21.99 -10.83
N ASN A 106 14.79 22.69 -9.77
CA ASN A 106 15.76 23.76 -9.86
C ASN A 106 17.10 23.10 -10.23
N GLU A 107 17.34 22.90 -11.52
CA GLU A 107 18.51 22.23 -12.10
C GLU A 107 19.80 23.04 -11.90
N ASN A 108 19.70 24.25 -11.36
CA ASN A 108 20.84 25.15 -11.12
C ASN A 108 21.48 25.02 -9.74
N GLY A 109 21.28 23.89 -9.05
CA GLY A 109 22.02 23.51 -7.85
C GLY A 109 23.40 22.91 -8.16
N PHE A 110 24.21 23.55 -9.00
CA PHE A 110 25.64 23.23 -9.17
C PHE A 110 26.39 23.63 -7.89
N GLY A 111 26.33 22.76 -6.88
CA GLY A 111 27.17 22.81 -5.69
C GLY A 111 27.89 21.48 -5.56
N SER A 112 29.16 21.48 -5.93
CA SER A 112 30.10 20.37 -5.83
C SER A 112 30.02 19.64 -4.49
N GLN A 113 29.63 18.37 -4.52
CA GLN A 113 30.08 17.38 -3.53
C GLN A 113 30.15 16.02 -4.22
N GLU A 114 31.30 15.78 -4.86
CA GLU A 114 31.87 14.46 -5.03
C GLU A 114 32.05 13.86 -3.62
N GLY A 115 31.09 13.06 -3.20
CA GLY A 115 31.11 12.39 -1.91
C GLY A 115 29.96 11.40 -1.88
N PHE A 116 30.27 10.15 -1.52
CA PHE A 116 29.36 9.02 -1.36
C PHE A 116 28.23 9.32 -0.35
N GLY A 117 27.28 10.12 -0.77
CA GLY A 117 26.23 10.70 0.03
C GLY A 117 25.21 11.33 -0.89
N ARG A 118 24.74 10.56 -1.90
CA ARG A 118 23.51 10.88 -2.61
C ARG A 118 22.46 11.18 -1.55
N ARG A 119 22.07 12.46 -1.43
CA ARG A 119 20.89 12.86 -0.67
C ARG A 119 19.76 12.00 -1.18
N SER A 120 19.41 11.04 -0.34
CA SER A 120 18.43 10.02 -0.62
C SER A 120 17.06 10.69 -0.68
N ARG A 121 16.72 11.23 -1.86
CA ARG A 121 15.34 11.21 -2.35
C ARG A 121 14.83 9.77 -2.51
N ALA A 122 15.61 8.74 -2.16
CA ALA A 122 15.11 7.37 -1.99
C ALA A 122 14.25 7.17 -0.72
N MET A 123 14.00 8.22 0.07
CA MET A 123 12.81 8.31 0.95
C MET A 123 11.77 9.33 0.44
N GLY A 124 11.73 9.57 -0.88
CA GLY A 124 10.77 10.40 -1.60
C GLY A 124 9.43 9.74 -1.87
N HIS A 125 9.11 8.64 -1.18
CA HIS A 125 7.72 8.22 -1.02
C HIS A 125 7.13 9.05 0.12
N GLN A 126 6.82 10.33 -0.17
CA GLN A 126 5.59 10.89 0.41
C GLN A 126 4.54 9.83 0.10
N ARG A 127 4.00 9.20 1.15
CA ARG A 127 3.09 8.09 0.94
C ARG A 127 1.85 8.71 0.32
N ASP A 128 1.69 8.54 -0.99
CA ASP A 128 0.48 8.93 -1.70
C ASP A 128 -0.73 8.13 -1.21
N HIS A 129 -0.54 7.21 -0.26
CA HIS A 129 -1.57 6.46 0.44
C HIS A 129 -1.49 6.67 1.96
N HIS A 130 -2.65 6.66 2.62
CA HIS A 130 -2.80 6.77 4.07
C HIS A 130 -3.87 5.82 4.60
N PHE A 131 -3.78 5.55 5.91
CA PHE A 131 -4.76 4.76 6.66
C PHE A 131 -4.92 3.35 6.07
N ALA A 132 -3.79 2.80 5.60
CA ALA A 132 -3.77 1.55 4.89
C ALA A 132 -4.08 0.39 5.85
N ILE A 133 -5.03 -0.46 5.45
CA ILE A 133 -5.46 -1.63 6.19
C ILE A 133 -5.49 -2.86 5.28
N TYR A 134 -5.23 -4.02 5.87
CA TYR A 134 -5.58 -5.32 5.29
C TYR A 134 -6.82 -5.84 6.00
N VAL A 135 -7.74 -6.39 5.22
CA VAL A 135 -9.01 -6.93 5.69
C VAL A 135 -9.14 -8.36 5.18
N ASP A 136 -9.52 -9.27 6.08
CA ASP A 136 -9.95 -10.63 5.76
C ASP A 136 -11.21 -10.90 6.59
N ALA A 137 -12.37 -10.70 5.95
CA ALA A 137 -13.67 -10.83 6.60
C ALA A 137 -13.93 -12.26 7.08
N ALA A 138 -13.55 -13.26 6.27
CA ALA A 138 -13.78 -14.67 6.57
C ALA A 138 -13.07 -15.11 7.87
N ASN A 139 -11.86 -14.61 8.09
CA ASN A 139 -11.09 -14.90 9.30
C ASN A 139 -11.24 -13.84 10.40
N ASN A 140 -12.07 -12.80 10.19
CA ASN A 140 -12.21 -11.65 11.09
C ASN A 140 -10.86 -10.97 11.43
N ILE A 141 -9.97 -10.87 10.44
CA ILE A 141 -8.66 -10.26 10.61
C ILE A 141 -8.69 -8.85 10.01
N LEU A 142 -8.24 -7.88 10.81
CA LEU A 142 -8.03 -6.50 10.41
C LEU A 142 -6.63 -6.08 10.84
N LEU A 143 -5.77 -5.72 9.88
CA LEU A 143 -4.40 -5.29 10.16
C LEU A 143 -4.19 -3.84 9.76
N ASP A 144 -3.71 -3.05 10.71
CA ASP A 144 -3.14 -1.72 10.48
C ASP A 144 -1.73 -1.87 9.88
N LEU A 145 -1.57 -1.47 8.62
CA LEU A 145 -0.32 -1.65 7.87
C LEU A 145 0.73 -0.57 8.18
N GLU A 146 0.34 0.48 8.91
CA GLU A 146 1.24 1.56 9.33
C GLU A 146 1.86 1.29 10.70
N ARG A 147 1.08 0.69 11.61
CA ARG A 147 1.47 0.51 13.01
C ARG A 147 1.99 -0.88 13.34
N ASN A 148 1.84 -1.89 12.48
CA ASN A 148 2.38 -3.26 12.60
C ASN A 148 2.07 -4.05 13.90
N ASN A 149 1.35 -3.48 14.87
CA ASN A 149 1.20 -4.06 16.20
C ASN A 149 0.19 -5.22 16.26
N LEU A 150 -0.68 -5.36 15.26
CA LEU A 150 -1.73 -6.39 15.29
C LEU A 150 -1.24 -7.77 14.86
N ILE A 151 -0.19 -7.84 14.03
CA ILE A 151 0.31 -9.14 13.56
C ILE A 151 0.89 -9.98 14.70
N SER A 152 1.42 -9.35 15.75
CA SER A 152 1.96 -10.05 16.93
C SER A 152 0.87 -10.65 17.83
N HIS A 153 -0.40 -10.37 17.55
CA HIS A 153 -1.53 -10.93 18.29
C HIS A 153 -2.23 -12.08 17.54
N LEU A 154 -1.79 -12.38 16.31
CA LEU A 154 -2.29 -13.49 15.53
C LEU A 154 -1.60 -14.81 15.92
N THR A 155 -2.31 -15.91 15.77
CA THR A 155 -1.74 -17.27 15.82
C THR A 155 -0.85 -17.53 14.61
N ASP A 156 0.04 -18.53 14.69
CA ASP A 156 0.92 -18.90 13.57
C ASP A 156 0.14 -19.29 12.30
N GLU A 157 -1.02 -19.93 12.48
CA GLU A 157 -1.93 -20.31 11.38
C GLU A 157 -2.51 -19.06 10.70
N GLU A 158 -3.04 -18.12 11.46
CA GLU A 158 -3.56 -16.85 10.95
C GLU A 158 -2.47 -16.03 10.27
N VAL A 159 -1.26 -15.99 10.85
CA VAL A 159 -0.08 -15.34 10.23
C VAL A 159 0.25 -16.00 8.89
N GLY A 160 0.18 -17.33 8.81
CA GLY A 160 0.38 -18.09 7.57
C GLY A 160 -0.65 -17.70 6.50
N THR A 161 -1.93 -17.67 6.86
CA THR A 161 -3.04 -17.28 5.98
C THR A 161 -2.89 -15.85 5.49
N VAL A 162 -2.63 -14.90 6.40
CA VAL A 162 -2.38 -13.49 6.04
C VAL A 162 -1.21 -13.39 5.06
N LYS A 163 -0.08 -14.02 5.34
CA LYS A 163 1.10 -13.97 4.45
C LYS A 163 0.80 -14.55 3.07
N ALA A 164 0.06 -15.66 3.00
CA ALA A 164 -0.35 -16.25 1.74
C ALA A 164 -1.24 -15.29 0.94
N ASN A 165 -2.21 -14.66 1.59
CA ASN A 165 -3.11 -13.69 0.95
C ASN A 165 -2.38 -12.41 0.52
N LEU A 166 -1.46 -11.88 1.33
CA LEU A 166 -0.63 -10.74 0.95
C LEU A 166 0.25 -11.06 -0.28
N ALA A 167 0.79 -12.29 -0.36
CA ALA A 167 1.52 -12.73 -1.54
C ALA A 167 0.61 -12.81 -2.78
N LYS A 168 -0.60 -13.38 -2.65
CA LYS A 168 -1.59 -13.38 -3.74
C LYS A 168 -1.95 -11.97 -4.21
N ILE A 169 -2.14 -11.03 -3.29
CA ILE A 169 -2.45 -9.63 -3.61
C ILE A 169 -1.30 -8.94 -4.35
N ALA A 170 -0.05 -9.24 -3.98
CA ALA A 170 1.13 -8.66 -4.62
C ALA A 170 1.50 -9.32 -5.96
N GLN A 171 1.12 -10.58 -6.18
CA GLN A 171 1.54 -11.34 -7.35
C GLN A 171 1.17 -10.66 -8.69
N PRO A 172 -0.05 -10.13 -8.88
CA PRO A 172 -0.37 -9.39 -10.11
C PRO A 172 0.56 -8.20 -10.39
N TYR A 173 1.06 -7.53 -9.36
CA TYR A 173 2.00 -6.41 -9.55
C TYR A 173 3.36 -6.93 -10.02
N VAL A 174 3.82 -8.04 -9.45
CA VAL A 174 5.07 -8.70 -9.83
C VAL A 174 5.05 -9.14 -11.28
N ASP A 175 3.94 -9.72 -11.72
CA ASP A 175 3.80 -10.16 -13.10
C ASP A 175 3.83 -8.96 -14.06
N GLN A 176 3.19 -7.84 -13.69
CA GLN A 176 3.24 -6.60 -14.45
C GLN A 176 4.64 -5.97 -14.55
N LEU A 177 5.49 -6.14 -13.53
CA LEU A 177 6.87 -5.62 -13.56
C LEU A 177 7.73 -6.35 -14.59
N LYS A 178 7.50 -7.66 -14.79
CA LYS A 178 8.24 -8.45 -15.79
C LYS A 178 7.97 -7.94 -17.21
N ASP A 179 6.75 -7.47 -17.44
CA ASP A 179 6.30 -6.98 -18.75
C ASP A 179 6.54 -5.47 -18.96
N ASN A 180 6.97 -4.73 -17.93
CA ASN A 180 7.14 -3.28 -17.99
C ASN A 180 8.56 -2.82 -17.64
N PRO A 181 9.49 -2.79 -18.61
CA PRO A 181 10.88 -2.36 -18.38
C PRO A 181 11.00 -0.86 -18.00
N GLN A 182 9.95 -0.07 -18.18
CA GLN A 182 9.91 1.35 -17.81
C GLN A 182 9.39 1.59 -16.39
N ASP A 183 9.03 0.54 -15.64
CA ASP A 183 8.58 0.73 -14.27
C ASP A 183 9.71 1.38 -13.42
N PRO A 184 9.45 2.52 -12.76
CA PRO A 184 10.47 3.24 -12.01
C PRO A 184 11.21 2.40 -10.96
N PHE A 185 10.58 1.33 -10.47
CA PHE A 185 11.19 0.41 -9.51
C PHE A 185 12.39 -0.34 -10.09
N ILE A 186 12.31 -0.78 -11.35
CA ILE A 186 13.34 -1.61 -12.01
C ILE A 186 14.11 -0.88 -13.11
N ALA A 187 13.55 0.20 -13.68
CA ALA A 187 14.11 0.90 -14.83
C ALA A 187 15.58 1.29 -14.63
N SER A 188 15.93 1.87 -13.48
CA SER A 188 17.32 2.27 -13.20
C SER A 188 18.32 1.10 -13.23
N TYR A 189 17.90 -0.08 -12.77
CA TYR A 189 18.73 -1.29 -12.78
C TYR A 189 18.86 -1.87 -14.19
N ILE A 190 17.79 -1.82 -14.97
CA ILE A 190 17.81 -2.20 -16.39
C ILE A 190 18.78 -1.29 -17.13
N THR A 191 18.66 0.04 -17.00
CA THR A 191 19.59 0.99 -17.64
C THR A 191 21.04 0.71 -17.24
N SER A 192 21.32 0.55 -15.95
CA SER A 192 22.68 0.23 -15.49
C SER A 192 23.22 -1.07 -16.07
N LEU A 193 22.37 -2.10 -16.23
CA LEU A 193 22.78 -3.36 -16.87
C LEU A 193 23.05 -3.16 -18.37
N GLN A 194 22.24 -2.36 -19.06
CA GLN A 194 22.36 -2.09 -20.49
C GLN A 194 23.61 -1.26 -20.84
N ASP A 195 24.00 -0.33 -19.97
CA ASP A 195 25.19 0.53 -20.13
C ASP A 195 26.50 -0.29 -20.18
N GLU A 196 26.50 -1.53 -19.68
CA GLU A 196 27.65 -2.45 -19.74
C GLU A 196 27.86 -3.07 -21.14
N PHE A 197 26.99 -2.78 -22.12
CA PHE A 197 27.02 -3.36 -23.45
C PHE A 197 27.20 -2.30 -24.55
N ILE A 198 28.06 -2.58 -25.53
CA ILE A 198 28.17 -1.77 -26.75
C ILE A 198 26.93 -1.97 -27.65
N VAL A 199 26.47 -3.22 -27.74
CA VAL A 199 25.21 -3.60 -28.39
C VAL A 199 24.40 -4.35 -27.35
N THR A 200 23.30 -3.76 -26.92
CA THR A 200 22.49 -4.23 -25.80
C THR A 200 21.64 -5.44 -26.22
N PRO A 201 21.83 -6.63 -25.63
CA PRO A 201 20.90 -7.73 -25.83
C PRO A 201 19.58 -7.45 -25.08
N PRO A 202 18.47 -8.11 -25.45
CA PRO A 202 17.24 -8.05 -24.68
C PRO A 202 17.49 -8.42 -23.21
N VAL A 203 16.86 -7.68 -22.30
CA VAL A 203 16.94 -7.95 -20.86
C VAL A 203 15.74 -8.81 -20.46
N GLU A 204 16.01 -9.97 -19.89
CA GLU A 204 15.01 -10.85 -19.29
C GLU A 204 14.90 -10.56 -17.79
N ILE A 205 13.67 -10.56 -17.27
CA ILE A 205 13.36 -10.20 -15.89
C ILE A 205 12.65 -11.38 -15.24
N GLU A 206 13.29 -11.98 -14.24
CA GLU A 206 12.63 -12.87 -13.30
C GLU A 206 12.34 -12.10 -12.01
N CYS A 207 11.17 -12.30 -11.44
CA CYS A 207 10.78 -11.66 -10.19
C CYS A 207 10.02 -12.64 -9.30
N ASP A 208 10.46 -12.72 -8.04
CA ASP A 208 9.93 -13.58 -7.00
C ASP A 208 9.46 -12.75 -5.80
N LEU A 209 8.36 -13.19 -5.19
CA LEU A 209 7.89 -12.71 -3.89
C LEU A 209 8.28 -13.69 -2.80
N ILE A 210 8.96 -13.19 -1.78
CA ILE A 210 9.36 -13.95 -0.62
C ILE A 210 8.65 -13.35 0.60
N PRO A 211 7.65 -14.05 1.18
CA PRO A 211 7.10 -13.70 2.47
C PRO A 211 8.19 -13.76 3.53
N LEU A 212 8.28 -12.71 4.34
CA LEU A 212 9.28 -12.64 5.39
C LEU A 212 8.65 -13.09 6.72
N PRO A 213 9.29 -14.02 7.47
CA PRO A 213 8.68 -14.62 8.65
C PRO A 213 8.41 -13.61 9.76
N ASP A 214 9.30 -12.63 9.97
CA ASP A 214 9.25 -11.75 11.15
C ASP A 214 8.96 -10.28 10.81
N SER A 215 8.53 -9.99 9.58
CA SER A 215 8.45 -8.60 9.12
C SER A 215 7.04 -8.15 8.71
N GLY A 216 6.07 -8.23 9.62
CA GLY A 216 4.77 -7.56 9.45
C GLY A 216 4.15 -7.70 8.04
N PRO A 217 3.52 -6.64 7.51
CA PRO A 217 2.97 -6.58 6.15
C PRO A 217 4.03 -6.15 5.12
N LYS A 218 5.23 -6.71 5.21
CA LYS A 218 6.29 -6.48 4.21
C LYS A 218 6.59 -7.78 3.49
N LEU A 219 6.79 -7.68 2.19
CA LEU A 219 7.29 -8.77 1.35
C LEU A 219 8.68 -8.40 0.87
N LYS A 220 9.53 -9.39 0.64
CA LYS A 220 10.78 -9.18 -0.11
C LYS A 220 10.50 -9.48 -1.57
N MET A 221 10.70 -8.49 -2.43
CA MET A 221 10.74 -8.70 -3.87
C MET A 221 12.18 -8.98 -4.27
N SER A 222 12.40 -10.06 -4.99
CA SER A 222 13.70 -10.44 -5.53
C SER A 222 13.63 -10.43 -7.06
N PHE A 223 14.53 -9.71 -7.71
CA PHE A 223 14.64 -9.61 -9.15
C PHE A 223 15.94 -10.26 -9.59
N ARG A 224 15.88 -10.95 -10.72
CA ARG A 224 17.05 -11.41 -11.45
C ARG A 224 16.93 -10.87 -12.87
N LEU A 225 17.88 -10.03 -13.25
CA LEU A 225 17.98 -9.50 -14.60
C LEU A 225 19.06 -10.28 -15.34
N THR A 226 18.75 -10.72 -16.56
CA THR A 226 19.68 -11.45 -17.43
C THR A 226 19.79 -10.74 -18.77
N ALA A 227 21.01 -10.57 -19.27
CA ALA A 227 21.30 -9.94 -20.56
C ALA A 227 22.46 -10.69 -21.21
N GLY A 228 22.16 -11.62 -22.13
CA GLY A 228 23.14 -12.59 -22.62
C GLY A 228 23.64 -13.50 -21.49
N GLU A 229 24.96 -13.59 -21.29
CA GLU A 229 25.56 -14.41 -20.22
C GLU A 229 25.63 -13.70 -18.86
N ARG A 230 25.37 -12.38 -18.81
CA ARG A 230 25.48 -11.59 -17.58
C ARG A 230 24.20 -11.66 -16.78
N LYS A 231 24.35 -11.71 -15.45
CA LYS A 231 23.23 -11.80 -14.49
C LYS A 231 23.46 -10.85 -13.33
N VAL A 232 22.40 -10.18 -12.89
CA VAL A 232 22.40 -9.38 -11.66
C VAL A 232 21.18 -9.71 -10.82
N GLY A 233 21.39 -9.89 -9.52
CA GLY A 233 20.34 -10.15 -8.53
C GLY A 233 20.11 -8.93 -7.65
N ILE A 234 18.85 -8.54 -7.47
CA ILE A 234 18.46 -7.35 -6.70
C ILE A 234 17.34 -7.77 -5.74
N GLY A 235 17.49 -7.49 -4.45
CA GLY A 235 16.46 -7.75 -3.45
C GLY A 235 16.07 -6.46 -2.75
N LYS A 236 14.77 -6.16 -2.67
CA LYS A 236 14.28 -4.99 -1.95
C LYS A 236 13.03 -5.33 -1.14
N HIS A 237 12.94 -4.76 0.06
CA HIS A 237 11.71 -4.84 0.85
C HIS A 237 10.65 -3.97 0.21
N TYR A 238 9.47 -4.54 0.04
CA TYR A 238 8.31 -3.92 -0.55
C TYR A 238 7.20 -3.81 0.51
N TYR A 239 6.66 -2.61 0.66
CA TYR A 239 5.55 -2.35 1.55
C TYR A 239 4.26 -2.61 0.79
N ILE A 240 3.43 -3.53 1.30
CA ILE A 240 2.22 -3.94 0.58
C ILE A 240 1.24 -2.76 0.36
N ALA A 241 1.24 -1.78 1.26
CA ALA A 241 0.43 -0.58 1.15
C ALA A 241 0.73 0.23 -0.14
N ASN A 242 1.93 0.10 -0.71
CA ASN A 242 2.27 0.74 -1.98
C ASN A 242 1.43 0.23 -3.15
N LEU A 243 0.81 -0.96 -3.06
CA LEU A 243 -0.09 -1.46 -4.12
C LEU A 243 -1.29 -0.55 -4.33
N LEU A 244 -1.72 0.18 -3.28
CA LEU A 244 -2.83 1.13 -3.34
C LEU A 244 -2.57 2.29 -4.34
N THR A 245 -1.30 2.60 -4.63
CA THR A 245 -0.94 3.67 -5.59
C THR A 245 -0.71 3.13 -7.00
N THR A 246 -0.90 1.83 -7.23
CA THR A 246 -0.69 1.19 -8.54
C THR A 246 -2.01 1.05 -9.29
N ARG A 247 -1.93 0.65 -10.57
CA ARG A 247 -3.12 0.35 -11.39
C ARG A 247 -3.97 -0.82 -10.90
N LEU A 248 -3.48 -1.63 -9.95
CA LEU A 248 -4.26 -2.68 -9.31
C LEU A 248 -5.32 -2.14 -8.36
N ALA A 249 -5.12 -0.92 -7.87
CA ALA A 249 -6.01 -0.30 -6.91
C ALA A 249 -7.20 0.35 -7.62
N ILE A 250 -8.38 -0.20 -7.40
CA ILE A 250 -9.64 0.30 -7.96
C ILE A 250 -10.36 1.21 -6.94
N PRO A 251 -11.13 2.20 -7.38
CA PRO A 251 -12.00 2.97 -6.50
C PRO A 251 -12.96 2.06 -5.72
N ALA A 252 -13.13 2.30 -4.42
CA ALA A 252 -14.01 1.48 -3.58
C ALA A 252 -15.45 1.44 -4.11
N SER A 253 -15.96 2.55 -4.64
CA SER A 253 -17.28 2.61 -5.28
C SER A 253 -17.43 1.64 -6.45
N ARG A 254 -16.36 1.39 -7.23
CA ARG A 254 -16.38 0.42 -8.34
C ARG A 254 -16.28 -1.01 -7.85
N TYR A 255 -15.44 -1.26 -6.85
CA TYR A 255 -15.26 -2.59 -6.26
C TYR A 255 -16.60 -3.17 -5.78
N PHE A 256 -17.33 -2.41 -4.95
CA PHE A 256 -18.61 -2.88 -4.39
C PHE A 256 -19.78 -2.83 -5.38
N ALA A 257 -19.70 -2.00 -6.43
CA ALA A 257 -20.72 -1.99 -7.48
C ALA A 257 -20.69 -3.26 -8.36
N ALA A 258 -19.50 -3.85 -8.57
CA ALA A 258 -19.33 -5.06 -9.38
C ALA A 258 -19.99 -6.29 -8.72
N GLU A 259 -19.84 -6.43 -7.40
CA GLU A 259 -20.42 -7.55 -6.65
C GLU A 259 -21.96 -7.57 -6.71
N THR A 260 -22.61 -6.40 -6.83
CA THR A 260 -24.08 -6.32 -6.92
C THR A 260 -24.64 -6.86 -8.25
N GLN A 261 -23.80 -7.02 -9.28
CA GLN A 261 -24.23 -7.50 -10.60
C GLN A 261 -24.08 -9.02 -10.78
N GLU A 262 -23.18 -9.68 -10.06
CA GLU A 262 -22.98 -11.13 -10.17
C GLU A 262 -24.05 -11.94 -9.42
N GLU A 263 -24.80 -11.32 -8.50
CA GLU A 263 -25.90 -11.95 -7.75
C GLU A 263 -27.30 -11.79 -8.40
N LYS A 264 -27.40 -11.28 -9.63
CA LYS A 264 -28.67 -11.13 -10.38
C LYS A 264 -28.74 -12.03 -11.61
#